data_AF-A0A924Z4I1-F1
#
_entry.id   AF-A0A924Z4I1-F1
#
_cell.length_a   1.000
_cell.length_b   1.000
_cell.length_c   1.000
_cell.angle_alpha   90.00
_cell.angle_beta   90.00
_cell.angle_gamma   90.00
#
_symmetry.space_group_name_H-M   'P 1'
#
loop_
_entity.id
_entity.type
_entity.pdbx_description
1 polymer ?
#
loop_
_entity_poly.entity_id
_entity_poly.type
_entity_poly.pdbx_seq_one_letter_code
_entity_poly.pdbx_strand_id
1 'polypeptide(L)'
;RDNPIRAESLGVDIRNYTLLSFAIGAVYAGVAGALFASLVQFIEPAPFAVSVSIMMYLMVVVGGPGYFLGPVLGAAVGVVMPEWLRDVPGVSNWYLPLFGAAVVLLMVWLPDGLLSLPDRLRARRQSKAASAARAVAALVPVKAAP
;
A
#
# COMPACT_ATOMS: atom_id res chain seq x y z
N ARG A 1 -9.53 11.43 9.00
CA ARG A 1 -8.29 11.02 8.30
C ARG A 1 -7.44 12.24 7.97
N ASP A 2 -8.02 13.30 7.42
CA ASP A 2 -7.24 14.32 6.69
C ASP A 2 -6.77 15.53 7.50
N ASN A 3 -7.13 15.64 8.79
CA ASN A 3 -6.61 16.74 9.61
C ASN A 3 -6.54 16.38 11.11
N PRO A 4 -5.34 16.22 11.70
CA PRO A 4 -5.18 15.94 13.12
C PRO A 4 -5.74 17.07 14.00
N ILE A 5 -5.66 18.33 13.54
CA ILE A 5 -6.14 19.51 14.29
C ILE A 5 -7.66 19.45 14.50
N ARG A 6 -8.41 18.91 13.52
CA ARG A 6 -9.86 18.69 13.65
C ARG A 6 -10.21 17.58 14.63
N ALA A 7 -9.40 16.53 14.67
CA ALA A 7 -9.63 15.43 15.61
C ALA A 7 -9.38 15.90 17.05
N GLU A 8 -8.37 16.74 17.25
CA GLU A 8 -8.03 17.30 18.56
C GLU A 8 -9.14 18.23 19.06
N SER A 9 -9.72 19.02 18.15
CA SER A 9 -10.87 19.88 18.44
C SER A 9 -12.15 19.12 18.81
N LEU A 10 -12.24 17.83 18.46
CA LEU A 10 -13.34 16.93 18.82
C LEU A 10 -13.05 16.15 20.12
N GLY A 11 -11.96 16.48 20.83
CA GLY A 11 -11.55 15.82 22.07
C GLY A 11 -10.83 14.49 21.87
N VAL A 12 -10.38 14.17 20.65
CA VAL A 12 -9.60 12.96 20.38
C VAL A 12 -8.13 13.20 20.64
N ASP A 13 -7.55 12.44 21.58
CA ASP A 13 -6.11 12.47 21.86
C ASP A 13 -5.32 11.72 20.77
N ILE A 14 -4.87 12.44 19.75
CA ILE A 14 -4.08 11.90 18.63
C ILE A 14 -2.77 11.27 19.11
N ARG A 15 -2.17 11.80 20.18
CA ARG A 15 -0.90 11.30 20.71
C ARG A 15 -1.09 9.89 21.23
N ASN A 16 -2.10 9.65 22.06
CA ASN A 16 -2.38 8.32 22.62
C ASN A 16 -2.72 7.30 21.53
N TYR A 17 -3.52 7.67 20.52
CA TYR A 17 -3.81 6.79 19.40
C TYR A 17 -2.56 6.44 18.58
N THR A 18 -1.68 7.41 18.34
CA THR A 18 -0.43 7.18 17.61
C THR A 18 0.49 6.26 18.41
N LEU A 19 0.64 6.50 19.72
CA LEU A 19 1.45 5.67 20.62
C LEU A 19 0.90 4.24 20.71
N LEU A 20 -0.43 4.07 20.76
CA LEU A 20 -1.06 2.76 20.77
C LEU A 20 -0.77 1.99 19.46
N SER A 21 -0.90 2.66 18.31
CA SER A 21 -0.60 2.04 17.01
C SER A 21 0.86 1.61 16.90
N PHE A 22 1.79 2.43 17.42
CA PHE A 22 3.21 2.11 17.49
C PHE A 22 3.48 0.95 18.45
N ALA A 23 2.87 0.95 19.64
CA ALA A 23 3.03 -0.11 20.63
C ALA A 23 2.56 -1.45 20.08
N ILE A 24 1.39 -1.49 19.41
CA ILE A 24 0.88 -2.70 18.77
C ILE A 24 1.87 -3.20 17.71
N GLY A 25 2.37 -2.32 16.83
CA GLY A 25 3.38 -2.69 15.83
C GLY A 25 4.68 -3.20 16.44
N ALA A 26 5.16 -2.55 17.50
CA ALA A 26 6.37 -2.94 18.22
C ALA A 26 6.25 -4.31 18.90
N VAL A 27 5.07 -4.65 19.44
CA VAL A 27 4.79 -5.98 20.00
C VAL A 27 4.93 -7.05 18.91
N TYR A 28 4.31 -6.86 17.74
CA TYR A 28 4.42 -7.81 16.64
C TYR A 28 5.86 -7.92 16.11
N ALA A 29 6.56 -6.81 15.97
CA ALA A 29 7.97 -6.80 15.56
C ALA A 29 8.87 -7.52 16.59
N GLY A 30 8.63 -7.33 17.89
CA GLY A 30 9.35 -8.00 18.96
C GLY A 30 9.11 -9.51 18.98
N VAL A 31 7.85 -9.95 18.83
CA VAL A 31 7.51 -11.37 18.73
C VAL A 31 8.15 -12.01 17.49
N ALA A 32 8.07 -11.34 16.34
CA ALA A 32 8.70 -11.82 15.11
C ALA A 32 10.23 -11.94 15.25
N GLY A 33 10.88 -10.95 15.88
CA GLY A 33 12.32 -10.97 16.14
C GLY A 33 12.74 -12.07 17.12
N ALA A 34 11.97 -12.28 18.19
CA ALA A 34 12.24 -13.34 19.17
C ALA A 34 12.12 -14.75 18.54
N LEU A 35 11.12 -14.95 17.68
CA LEU A 35 10.98 -16.18 16.90
C LEU A 35 12.10 -16.33 15.86
N PHE A 36 12.47 -15.26 15.16
CA PHE A 36 13.55 -15.31 14.18
C PHE A 36 14.89 -15.68 14.84
N ALA A 37 15.20 -15.08 15.99
CA ALA A 37 16.43 -15.38 16.73
C ALA A 37 16.49 -16.84 17.21
N SER A 38 15.36 -17.43 17.61
CA SER A 38 15.32 -18.84 18.04
C SER A 38 15.45 -19.82 16.87
N LEU A 39 14.99 -19.44 15.67
CA LEU A 39 15.08 -20.26 14.46
C LEU A 39 16.49 -20.29 13.85
N VAL A 40 17.15 -19.14 13.73
CA VAL A 40 18.39 -19.05 12.94
C VAL A 40 19.60 -19.59 13.71
N GLN A 41 19.58 -19.56 15.07
CA GLN A 41 20.63 -20.08 15.98
C GLN A 41 22.07 -19.54 15.75
N PHE A 42 22.27 -18.73 14.71
CA PHE A 42 23.51 -18.10 14.30
C PHE A 42 23.23 -16.66 13.88
N ILE A 43 24.06 -15.72 14.33
CA ILE A 43 23.85 -14.28 14.07
C ILE A 43 24.79 -13.86 12.96
N GLU A 44 24.23 -13.62 11.77
CA GLU A 44 24.91 -12.93 10.69
C GLU A 44 24.29 -11.54 10.45
N PRO A 45 25.07 -10.53 10.03
CA PRO A 45 24.57 -9.16 9.88
C PRO A 45 23.73 -8.94 8.61
N ALA A 46 23.70 -9.89 7.67
CA ALA A 46 23.05 -9.72 6.37
C ALA A 46 21.55 -9.40 6.45
N PRO A 47 20.73 -10.05 7.31
CA PRO A 47 19.31 -9.71 7.47
C PRO A 47 19.05 -8.34 8.09
N PHE A 48 20.06 -7.73 8.73
CA PHE A 48 19.97 -6.44 9.42
C PHE A 48 20.52 -5.28 8.59
N ALA A 49 20.89 -5.54 7.33
CA ALA A 49 21.37 -4.51 6.43
C ALA A 49 20.27 -3.49 6.08
N VAL A 50 20.65 -2.24 5.87
CA VAL A 50 19.74 -1.14 5.48
C VAL A 50 18.95 -1.46 4.22
N SER A 51 19.54 -2.23 3.30
CA SER A 51 18.89 -2.72 2.08
C SER A 51 17.60 -3.50 2.37
N VAL A 52 17.60 -4.34 3.42
CA VAL A 52 16.43 -5.13 3.85
C VAL A 52 15.33 -4.22 4.37
N SER A 53 15.67 -3.21 5.19
CA SER A 53 14.70 -2.23 5.69
C SER A 53 14.06 -1.41 4.56
N ILE A 54 14.85 -1.00 3.57
CA ILE A 54 14.34 -0.32 2.36
C ILE A 54 13.41 -1.28 1.60
N MET A 55 13.78 -2.55 1.45
CA MET A 55 12.93 -3.54 0.78
C MET A 55 11.58 -3.73 1.50
N MET A 56 11.58 -3.87 2.83
CA MET A 56 10.35 -3.96 3.62
C MET A 56 9.47 -2.71 3.47
N TYR A 57 10.09 -1.52 3.46
CA TYR A 57 9.37 -0.28 3.19
C TYR A 57 8.75 -0.26 1.79
N LEU A 58 9.50 -0.67 0.76
CA LEU A 58 9.00 -0.76 -0.61
C LEU A 58 7.82 -1.72 -0.72
N MET A 59 7.85 -2.87 -0.04
CA MET A 59 6.70 -3.79 0.01
C MET A 59 5.45 -3.08 0.56
N VAL A 60 5.56 -2.33 1.67
CA VAL A 60 4.45 -1.56 2.24
C VAL A 60 3.91 -0.52 1.25
N VAL A 61 4.80 0.21 0.58
CA VAL A 61 4.43 1.26 -0.37
C VAL A 61 3.75 0.68 -1.61
N VAL A 62 4.29 -0.40 -2.16
CA VAL A 62 3.71 -1.13 -3.31
C VAL A 62 2.31 -1.65 -2.97
N GLY A 63 2.13 -2.18 -1.75
CA GLY A 63 0.84 -2.65 -1.26
C GLY A 63 -0.19 -1.55 -1.03
N GLY A 64 0.27 -0.37 -0.62
CA GLY A 64 -0.55 0.83 -0.35
C GLY A 64 -0.62 1.15 1.14
N PRO A 65 0.00 2.26 1.61
CA PRO A 65 0.09 2.60 3.04
C PRO A 65 -1.27 2.97 3.67
N GLY A 66 -2.30 3.22 2.85
CA GLY A 66 -3.65 3.54 3.30
C GLY A 66 -4.56 2.34 3.61
N TYR A 67 -4.08 1.11 3.37
CA TYR A 67 -4.88 -0.11 3.50
C TYR A 67 -4.30 -1.06 4.55
N PHE A 68 -5.16 -1.58 5.43
CA PHE A 68 -4.74 -2.54 6.47
C PHE A 68 -4.08 -3.80 5.89
N LEU A 69 -4.59 -4.31 4.76
CA LEU A 69 -4.02 -5.45 4.04
C LEU A 69 -3.00 -5.06 2.96
N GLY A 70 -2.68 -3.76 2.82
CA GLY A 70 -1.67 -3.25 1.89
C GLY A 70 -0.33 -3.95 2.05
N PRO A 71 0.30 -3.90 3.24
CA PRO A 71 1.58 -4.55 3.49
C PRO A 71 1.62 -6.04 3.16
N VAL A 72 0.52 -6.78 3.41
CA VAL A 72 0.44 -8.21 3.14
C VAL A 72 0.47 -8.49 1.63
N LEU A 73 -0.32 -7.74 0.85
CA LEU A 73 -0.33 -7.87 -0.61
C LEU A 73 1.01 -7.40 -1.21
N GLY A 74 1.56 -6.32 -0.68
CA GLY A 74 2.86 -5.81 -1.08
C GLY A 74 4.02 -6.77 -0.79
N ALA A 75 3.99 -7.47 0.34
CA ALA A 75 4.94 -8.54 0.66
C ALA A 75 4.76 -9.74 -0.27
N ALA A 76 3.53 -10.15 -0.57
CA ALA A 76 3.27 -11.22 -1.53
C ALA A 76 3.87 -10.89 -2.91
N VAL A 77 3.66 -9.67 -3.41
CA VAL A 77 4.26 -9.22 -4.68
C VAL A 77 5.78 -9.12 -4.55
N GLY A 78 6.28 -8.51 -3.48
CA GLY A 78 7.71 -8.33 -3.25
C GLY A 78 8.51 -9.63 -3.10
N VAL A 79 7.86 -10.73 -2.74
CA VAL A 79 8.48 -12.06 -2.65
C VAL A 79 8.27 -12.87 -3.93
N VAL A 80 7.02 -12.97 -4.42
CA VAL A 80 6.69 -13.82 -5.58
C VAL A 80 7.27 -13.25 -6.87
N MET A 81 7.26 -11.93 -7.05
CA MET A 81 7.71 -11.29 -8.28
C MET A 81 9.21 -11.49 -8.57
N PRO A 82 10.15 -11.24 -7.62
CA PRO A 82 11.56 -11.52 -7.87
C PRO A 82 11.85 -13.02 -7.99
N GLU A 83 11.11 -13.89 -7.30
CA GLU A 83 11.27 -15.35 -7.44
C GLU A 83 10.88 -15.80 -8.85
N TRP A 84 9.75 -15.31 -9.37
CA TRP A 84 9.36 -15.54 -10.76
C TRP A 84 10.38 -15.00 -11.76
N LEU A 85 10.91 -13.79 -11.52
CA LEU A 85 11.94 -13.19 -12.39
C LEU A 85 13.26 -13.97 -12.39
N ARG A 86 13.57 -14.63 -11.27
CA ARG A 86 14.77 -15.48 -11.13
C ARG A 86 14.64 -16.76 -11.94
N ASP A 87 13.44 -17.33 -12.03
CA ASP A 87 13.17 -18.57 -12.78
C ASP A 87 13.12 -18.36 -14.31
N VAL A 88 12.99 -17.12 -14.80
CA VAL A 88 13.00 -16.84 -16.24
C VAL A 88 14.42 -16.94 -16.82
N PRO A 89 14.70 -17.87 -17.75
CA PRO A 89 16.00 -17.98 -18.40
C PRO A 89 16.33 -16.69 -19.17
N GLY A 90 17.49 -16.08 -18.89
CA GLY A 90 17.98 -14.85 -19.54
C GLY A 90 17.86 -13.57 -18.71
N VAL A 91 17.11 -13.58 -17.60
CA VAL A 91 16.88 -12.39 -16.74
C VAL A 91 17.51 -12.53 -15.35
N SER A 92 18.09 -13.70 -15.05
CA SER A 92 18.65 -14.07 -13.74
C SER A 92 19.70 -13.09 -13.19
N ASN A 93 20.53 -12.46 -14.04
CA ASN A 93 21.50 -11.44 -13.58
C ASN A 93 20.93 -10.01 -13.47
N TRP A 94 19.77 -9.74 -14.07
CA TRP A 94 19.14 -8.42 -14.08
C TRP A 94 17.89 -8.32 -13.20
N TYR A 95 17.60 -9.32 -12.37
CA TYR A 95 16.37 -9.35 -11.57
C TYR A 95 16.27 -8.21 -10.55
N LEU A 96 17.36 -7.83 -9.85
CA LEU A 96 17.36 -6.69 -8.91
C LEU A 96 16.96 -5.36 -9.58
N PRO A 97 17.67 -4.90 -10.63
CA PRO A 97 17.31 -3.64 -11.29
C PRO A 97 15.94 -3.70 -11.96
N LEU A 98 15.54 -4.85 -12.50
CA LEU A 98 14.22 -5.01 -13.12
C LEU A 98 13.09 -4.96 -12.08
N PHE A 99 13.28 -5.60 -10.93
CA PHE A 99 12.36 -5.51 -9.79
C PHE A 99 12.24 -4.07 -9.29
N GLY A 100 13.37 -3.38 -9.10
CA GLY A 100 13.39 -1.97 -8.71
C GLY A 100 12.66 -1.07 -9.72
N ALA A 101 12.91 -1.25 -11.01
CA ALA A 101 12.23 -0.51 -12.08
C ALA A 101 10.71 -0.77 -12.09
N ALA A 102 10.29 -2.02 -11.89
CA ALA A 102 8.88 -2.37 -11.82
C ALA A 102 8.19 -1.75 -10.59
N VAL A 103 8.86 -1.71 -9.43
CA VAL A 103 8.36 -1.02 -8.23
C VAL A 103 8.24 0.49 -8.49
N VAL A 104 9.24 1.12 -9.10
CA VAL A 104 9.18 2.55 -9.46
C VAL A 104 8.05 2.83 -10.44
N LEU A 105 7.88 1.99 -11.47
CA LEU A 105 6.79 2.11 -12.43
C LEU A 105 5.43 1.99 -11.74
N LEU A 106 5.31 1.04 -10.81
CA LEU A 106 4.10 0.85 -10.01
C LEU A 106 3.83 2.08 -9.14
N MET A 107 4.83 2.70 -8.52
CA MET A 107 4.65 3.94 -7.76
C MET A 107 4.23 5.12 -8.64
N VAL A 108 4.75 5.22 -9.87
CA VAL A 108 4.39 6.30 -10.81
C VAL A 108 2.95 6.13 -11.32
N TRP A 109 2.55 4.90 -11.65
CA TRP A 109 1.23 4.63 -12.24
C TRP A 109 0.14 4.44 -11.17
N LEU A 110 0.54 4.01 -9.97
CA LEU A 110 -0.37 3.61 -8.89
C LEU A 110 0.14 4.11 -7.53
N PRO A 111 0.17 5.44 -7.31
CA PRO A 111 0.75 6.05 -6.10
C PRO A 111 0.01 5.71 -4.80
N ASP A 112 -1.25 5.28 -4.89
CA ASP A 112 -2.06 4.83 -3.75
C ASP A 112 -1.82 3.32 -3.41
N GLY A 113 -0.96 2.64 -4.18
CA GLY A 113 -0.63 1.22 -4.04
C GLY A 113 -1.62 0.27 -4.73
N LEU A 114 -1.29 -1.02 -4.74
CA LEU A 114 -2.07 -2.07 -5.43
C LEU A 114 -3.51 -2.21 -4.89
N LEU A 115 -3.73 -2.06 -3.58
CA LEU A 115 -5.08 -2.17 -3.03
C LEU A 115 -6.00 -0.99 -3.37
N SER A 116 -5.50 0.08 -4.00
CA SER A 116 -6.30 1.23 -4.44
C SER A 116 -7.05 1.02 -5.76
N LEU A 117 -6.69 -0.01 -6.52
CA LEU A 117 -7.28 -0.34 -7.83
C LEU A 117 -8.82 -0.47 -7.78
N PRO A 118 -9.45 -1.17 -6.82
CA PRO A 118 -10.90 -1.31 -6.73
C PRO A 118 -11.60 0.03 -6.45
N ASP A 119 -11.02 0.86 -5.59
CA ASP A 119 -11.59 2.15 -5.20
C ASP A 119 -11.49 3.16 -6.35
N ARG A 120 -10.38 3.18 -7.10
CA ARG A 120 -10.23 3.99 -8.33
C ARG A 120 -11.20 3.57 -9.42
N LEU A 121 -11.45 2.26 -9.58
CA LEU A 121 -12.43 1.74 -10.55
C LEU A 121 -13.87 2.10 -10.16
N ARG A 122 -14.20 2.03 -8.86
CA ARG A 122 -15.50 2.48 -8.34
C ARG A 122 -15.69 3.99 -8.48
N ALA A 123 -14.67 4.79 -8.17
CA ALA A 123 -14.70 6.24 -8.35
C ALA A 123 -14.90 6.65 -9.82
N ARG A 124 -14.22 5.96 -10.75
CA ARG A 124 -14.41 6.16 -12.21
C ARG A 124 -15.79 5.71 -12.71
N ARG A 125 -16.38 4.66 -12.12
CA ARG A 125 -17.75 4.22 -12.43
C ARG A 125 -18.79 5.21 -11.90
N GLN A 126 -18.59 5.71 -10.68
CA GLN A 126 -19.48 6.71 -10.06
C GLN A 126 -19.40 8.06 -10.79
N SER A 127 -18.22 8.49 -11.24
CA SER A 127 -18.10 9.69 -12.06
C SER A 127 -18.75 9.53 -13.44
N LYS A 128 -18.57 8.37 -14.11
CA LYS A 128 -19.31 8.09 -15.35
C LYS A 128 -20.83 8.01 -15.16
N ALA A 129 -21.30 7.40 -14.06
CA ALA A 129 -22.72 7.33 -13.73
C ALA A 129 -23.31 8.71 -13.40
N ALA A 130 -22.57 9.55 -12.66
CA ALA A 130 -22.96 10.92 -12.35
C ALA A 130 -22.95 11.82 -13.60
N SER A 131 -21.97 11.66 -14.49
CA SER A 131 -21.92 12.35 -15.79
C SER A 131 -23.06 11.90 -16.71
N ALA A 132 -23.40 10.61 -16.73
CA ALA A 132 -24.53 10.08 -17.49
C ALA A 132 -25.87 10.59 -16.94
N ALA A 133 -26.04 10.61 -15.61
CA ALA A 133 -27.24 11.17 -14.96
C ALA A 133 -27.40 12.68 -15.25
N ARG A 134 -26.30 13.45 -15.24
CA ARG A 134 -26.31 14.88 -15.64
C ARG A 134 -26.62 15.07 -17.12
N ALA A 135 -26.10 14.23 -18.00
CA ALA A 135 -26.40 14.29 -19.43
C ALA A 135 -27.87 13.96 -19.75
N VAL A 136 -28.45 12.98 -19.05
CA VAL A 136 -29.88 12.64 -19.16
C VAL A 136 -30.76 13.76 -18.59
N ALA A 137 -30.40 14.35 -17.45
CA ALA A 137 -31.14 15.48 -16.88
C ALA A 137 -31.10 16.73 -17.79
N ALA A 138 -30.03 16.94 -18.55
CA ALA A 138 -29.92 18.01 -19.53
C ALA A 138 -30.76 17.78 -20.80
N LEU A 139 -31.16 16.53 -21.08
CA LEU A 139 -32.00 16.16 -22.21
C LEU A 139 -33.50 16.18 -21.88
N VAL A 140 -33.88 16.34 -20.60
CA VAL A 140 -35.29 16.52 -20.22
C VAL A 140 -35.64 18.00 -20.39
N PRO A 141 -36.41 18.39 -21.41
CA PRO A 141 -36.82 19.78 -21.56
C PRO A 141 -37.65 20.15 -20.33
N VAL A 142 -37.29 21.26 -19.70
CA VAL A 142 -38.07 21.93 -18.64
C VAL A 142 -39.47 22.17 -19.21
N LYS A 143 -40.41 21.27 -18.89
CA LYS A 143 -41.80 21.43 -19.25
C LYS A 143 -42.33 22.61 -18.45
N ALA A 144 -42.61 23.68 -19.18
CA ALA A 144 -43.06 24.98 -18.71
C ALA A 144 -44.17 24.85 -17.66
N ALA A 145 -44.00 25.63 -16.59
CA ALA A 145 -45.04 25.95 -15.63
C ALA A 145 -46.14 26.78 -16.31
N PRO A 146 -47.42 26.51 -16.03
CA PRO A 146 -48.43 27.55 -15.87
C PRO A 146 -48.49 28.04 -14.41
#